data_AF-A0A5N6Z2E2-F1
#
_entry.id   AF-A0A5N6Z2E2-F1
#
_cell.length_a   1.000
_cell.length_b   1.000
_cell.length_c   1.000
_cell.angle_alpha   90.00
_cell.angle_beta   90.00
_cell.angle_gamma   90.00
#
_symmetry.space_group_name_H-M   'P 1'
#
loop_
_entity.id
_entity.type
_entity.pdbx_description
1 polymer ?
#
loop_
_entity_poly.entity_id
_entity_poly.type
_entity_poly.pdbx_seq_one_letter_code
_entity_poly.pdbx_strand_id
1 'polypeptide(L)'
;MPIGRGFVTIRNDTALPDQPGLNQSLPEQHAMVSVFHQLHCLYMTREAYYAAREGNVDQVSAAHLMHCWDYLRQTIMCCHDFDAIAQWAEENRLKTTHGIH
;
A
#
# COMPACT_ATOMS: atom_id res chain seq x y z
N MET A 1 -7.42 11.79 -6.00
CA MET A 1 -8.10 10.73 -5.22
C MET A 1 -9.53 10.58 -5.72
N PRO A 2 -10.08 9.36 -5.83
CA PRO A 2 -11.49 9.15 -6.20
C PRO A 2 -12.44 9.79 -5.19
N ILE A 3 -13.68 10.06 -5.61
CA ILE A 3 -14.75 10.56 -4.73
C ILE A 3 -14.92 9.57 -3.56
N GLY A 4 -15.03 10.09 -2.33
CA GLY A 4 -15.06 9.26 -1.12
C GLY A 4 -13.69 8.73 -0.66
N ARG A 5 -12.58 9.17 -1.28
CA ARG A 5 -11.19 8.79 -0.93
C ARG A 5 -10.91 7.28 -1.00
N GLY A 6 -11.77 6.50 -1.67
CA GLY A 6 -11.63 5.04 -1.78
C GLY A 6 -12.14 4.26 -0.57
N PHE A 7 -12.83 4.91 0.36
CA PHE A 7 -13.53 4.22 1.43
C PHE A 7 -14.80 3.53 0.91
N VAL A 8 -15.06 2.35 1.45
CA VAL A 8 -16.27 1.56 1.25
C VAL A 8 -16.93 1.34 2.61
N THR A 9 -18.25 1.42 2.64
CA THR A 9 -19.04 1.11 3.83
C THR A 9 -19.49 -0.34 3.76
N ILE A 10 -19.12 -1.12 4.78
CA ILE A 10 -19.48 -2.52 4.95
C ILE A 10 -20.56 -2.56 6.03
N ARG A 11 -21.77 -3.00 5.67
CA ARG A 11 -22.85 -3.20 6.63
C ARG A 11 -22.67 -4.56 7.30
N ASN A 12 -23.04 -4.63 8.57
CA ASN A 12 -22.93 -5.85 9.35
C ASN A 12 -24.03 -6.89 9.03
N ASP A 13 -24.85 -6.63 8.00
CA ASP A 13 -25.82 -7.59 7.45
C ASP A 13 -25.13 -8.71 6.65
N THR A 14 -23.92 -8.45 6.15
CA THR A 14 -23.05 -9.40 5.49
C THR A 14 -22.03 -9.85 6.53
N ALA A 15 -22.26 -11.04 7.11
CA ALA A 15 -21.35 -11.61 8.10
C ALA A 15 -19.97 -11.84 7.49
N LEU A 16 -19.07 -10.85 7.61
CA LEU A 16 -17.65 -11.06 7.39
C LEU A 16 -17.12 -11.97 8.50
N PRO A 17 -16.22 -12.92 8.19
CA PRO A 17 -15.56 -13.69 9.23
C PRO A 17 -14.82 -12.75 10.19
N ASP A 18 -14.62 -13.20 11.43
CA ASP A 18 -13.82 -12.49 12.43
C ASP A 18 -12.47 -12.10 11.82
N GLN A 19 -12.20 -10.80 11.80
CA GLN A 19 -10.95 -10.24 11.33
C GLN A 19 -10.36 -9.32 12.41
N PRO A 20 -9.02 -9.28 12.55
CA PRO A 20 -8.38 -8.35 13.46
C PRO A 20 -8.80 -6.90 13.17
N GLY A 21 -9.29 -6.20 14.19
CA GLY A 21 -9.74 -4.81 14.06
C GLY A 21 -11.18 -4.64 13.57
N LEU A 22 -11.88 -5.73 13.20
CA LEU A 22 -13.31 -5.70 12.89
C LEU A 22 -14.13 -5.72 14.18
N ASN A 23 -15.00 -4.71 14.37
CA ASN A 23 -15.94 -4.70 15.49
C ASN A 23 -17.36 -5.06 15.03
N GLN A 24 -17.76 -6.32 15.23
CA GLN A 24 -19.08 -6.80 14.83
C GLN A 24 -20.24 -6.26 15.69
N SER A 25 -19.98 -5.47 16.74
CA SER A 25 -21.06 -4.79 17.48
C SER A 25 -21.60 -3.56 16.74
N LEU A 26 -20.87 -3.04 15.74
CA LEU A 26 -21.27 -1.86 14.99
C LEU A 26 -22.22 -2.24 13.85
N PRO A 27 -23.21 -1.39 13.51
CA PRO A 27 -24.12 -1.65 12.40
C PRO A 27 -23.41 -1.56 11.03
N GLU A 28 -22.33 -0.80 10.96
CA GLU A 28 -21.51 -0.64 9.76
C GLU A 28 -20.04 -0.35 10.12
N GLN A 29 -19.17 -0.59 9.14
CA GLN A 29 -17.72 -0.45 9.19
C GLN A 29 -17.22 0.29 7.96
N HIS A 30 -16.16 1.08 8.11
CA HIS A 30 -15.50 1.73 6.98
C HIS A 30 -14.18 1.02 6.69
N ALA A 31 -14.06 0.50 5.48
CA ALA A 31 -12.81 -0.07 4.98
C ALA A 31 -12.31 0.77 3.80
N MET A 32 -11.02 0.68 3.49
CA MET A 32 -10.45 1.22 2.26
C MET A 32 -9.85 0.07 1.47
N VAL A 33 -10.11 0.03 0.16
CA VAL A 33 -9.43 -0.93 -0.72
C VAL A 33 -7.94 -0.62 -0.71
N SER A 34 -7.10 -1.63 -0.51
CA SER A 34 -5.64 -1.49 -0.32
C SER A 34 -4.97 -0.63 -1.39
N VAL A 35 -5.31 -0.81 -2.66
CA VAL A 35 -4.73 -0.03 -3.77
C VAL A 35 -5.02 1.47 -3.65
N PHE A 36 -6.19 1.86 -3.14
CA PHE A 36 -6.52 3.26 -2.93
C PHE A 36 -5.75 3.85 -1.74
N HIS A 37 -5.47 3.04 -0.71
CA HIS A 37 -4.63 3.47 0.40
C HIS A 37 -3.17 3.68 -0.07
N GLN A 38 -2.64 2.79 -0.92
CA GLN A 38 -1.31 2.97 -1.51
C GLN A 38 -1.21 4.28 -2.31
N LEU A 39 -2.21 4.57 -3.14
CA LEU A 39 -2.29 5.83 -3.89
C LEU A 39 -2.44 7.05 -2.97
N HIS A 40 -3.18 6.94 -1.87
CA HIS A 40 -3.28 7.98 -0.86
C HIS A 40 -1.92 8.27 -0.23
N CYS A 41 -1.19 7.25 0.22
CA CYS A 41 0.13 7.41 0.83
C CYS A 41 1.14 8.04 -0.14
N LEU A 42 1.10 7.66 -1.42
CA LEU A 42 1.93 8.25 -2.46
C LEU A 42 1.59 9.74 -2.67
N TYR A 43 0.30 10.07 -2.74
CA TYR A 43 -0.16 11.45 -2.84
C TYR A 43 0.27 12.28 -1.64
N MET A 44 0.08 11.79 -0.41
CA MET A 44 0.50 12.50 0.81
C MET A 44 2.01 12.76 0.85
N THR A 45 2.82 11.80 0.40
CA THR A 45 4.27 11.98 0.29
C THR A 45 4.62 13.11 -0.70
N ARG A 46 3.95 13.15 -1.85
CA ARG A 46 4.12 14.21 -2.84
C ARG A 46 3.73 15.58 -2.27
N GLU A 47 2.56 15.68 -1.63
CA GLU A 47 2.09 16.95 -1.08
C GLU A 47 3.03 17.46 0.02
N ALA A 48 3.49 16.58 0.91
CA ALA A 48 4.45 16.94 1.95
C ALA A 48 5.78 17.46 1.37
N TYR A 49 6.27 16.85 0.28
CA TYR A 49 7.47 17.32 -0.39
C TYR A 49 7.31 18.75 -0.93
N TYR A 50 6.22 19.05 -1.64
CA TYR A 50 6.00 20.40 -2.17
C TYR A 50 5.74 21.41 -1.05
N ALA A 51 4.96 21.04 -0.04
CA ALA A 51 4.72 21.88 1.13
C ALA A 51 6.05 22.23 1.84
N ALA A 52 6.93 21.25 2.07
CA ALA A 52 8.24 21.48 2.65
C ALA A 52 9.12 22.40 1.79
N ARG A 53 9.08 22.25 0.45
CA ARG A 53 9.80 23.14 -0.48
C ARG A 53 9.31 24.58 -0.45
N GLU A 54 8.05 24.79 -0.13
CA GLU A 54 7.43 26.11 0.05
C GLU A 54 7.60 26.65 1.47
N GLY A 55 8.23 25.89 2.38
CA GLY A 55 8.42 26.25 3.79
C GLY A 55 7.25 25.87 4.71
N ASN A 56 6.21 25.22 4.19
CA ASN A 56 5.00 24.81 4.89
C ASN A 56 5.13 23.39 5.49
N VAL A 57 6.12 23.17 6.35
CA VAL A 57 6.44 21.83 6.88
C VAL A 57 5.36 21.20 7.75
N ASP A 58 4.45 22.00 8.31
CA ASP A 58 3.38 21.53 9.20
C ASP A 58 2.09 21.12 8.45
N GLN A 59 2.02 21.35 7.14
CA GLN A 59 0.82 21.05 6.35
C GLN A 59 0.47 19.56 6.33
N VAL A 60 1.49 18.69 6.43
CA VAL A 60 1.31 17.25 6.58
C VAL A 60 2.09 16.80 7.79
N SER A 61 1.41 16.18 8.76
CA SER A 61 2.08 15.74 9.98
C SER A 61 3.12 14.65 9.69
N ALA A 62 4.28 14.77 10.33
CA ALA A 62 5.35 13.77 10.23
C ALA A 62 4.88 12.38 10.68
N ALA A 63 4.03 12.29 11.70
CA ALA A 63 3.45 11.03 12.16
C ALA A 63 2.61 10.33 11.07
N HIS A 64 1.82 11.10 10.32
CA HIS A 64 1.03 10.55 9.21
C HIS A 64 1.93 10.11 8.05
N LEU A 65 2.98 10.87 7.72
CA LEU A 65 3.96 10.47 6.70
C LEU A 65 4.71 9.19 7.09
N MET A 66 5.13 9.04 8.35
CA MET A 66 5.78 7.81 8.80
C MET A 66 4.87 6.59 8.66
N HIS A 67 3.58 6.73 9.01
CA HIS A 67 2.59 5.67 8.77
C HIS A 67 2.46 5.35 7.27
N CYS A 68 2.34 6.38 6.43
CA CYS A 68 2.22 6.22 4.98
C CYS A 68 3.44 5.49 4.39
N TRP A 69 4.65 5.85 4.81
CA TRP A 69 5.88 5.21 4.34
C TRP A 69 6.01 3.77 4.80
N ASP A 70 5.68 3.46 6.05
CA ASP A 70 5.71 2.07 6.51
C ASP A 70 4.64 1.23 5.80
N TYR A 71 3.44 1.77 5.56
CA TYR A 71 2.41 1.07 4.78
C TYR A 71 2.85 0.78 3.33
N LEU A 72 3.48 1.77 2.66
CA LEU A 72 4.04 1.58 1.32
C LEU A 72 5.17 0.54 1.32
N ARG A 73 6.06 0.59 2.31
CA ARG A 73 7.14 -0.39 2.48
C ARG A 73 6.59 -1.80 2.66
N GLN A 74 5.60 -1.99 3.53
CA GLN A 74 4.90 -3.26 3.74
C GLN A 74 4.26 -3.77 2.44
N THR A 75 3.57 -2.90 1.71
CA THR A 75 2.96 -3.23 0.42
C THR A 75 4.01 -3.73 -0.58
N ILE A 76 5.13 -3.00 -0.73
CA ILE A 76 6.20 -3.37 -1.68
C ILE A 76 6.80 -4.73 -1.32
N MET A 77 6.97 -5.03 -0.04
CA MET A 77 7.48 -6.34 0.40
C MET A 77 6.48 -7.46 0.14
N CYS A 78 5.17 -7.23 0.34
CA CYS A 78 4.13 -8.22 0.15
C CYS A 78 3.83 -8.51 -1.33
N CYS A 79 3.96 -7.50 -2.20
CA CYS A 79 3.71 -7.61 -3.63
C CYS A 79 5.01 -7.68 -4.44
N HIS A 80 6.14 -8.00 -3.81
CA HIS A 80 7.42 -8.04 -4.51
C HIS A 80 7.42 -9.14 -5.56
N ASP A 81 8.01 -8.82 -6.70
CA ASP A 81 8.16 -9.64 -7.88
C ASP A 81 9.12 -10.84 -7.67
N PHE A 82 9.26 -11.34 -6.44
CA PHE A 82 10.18 -12.44 -6.10
C PHE A 82 9.87 -13.69 -6.94
N ASP A 83 8.59 -13.97 -7.19
CA ASP A 83 8.21 -15.12 -8.01
C ASP A 83 8.58 -14.93 -9.48
N ALA A 84 8.40 -13.74 -10.05
CA ALA A 84 8.77 -13.49 -11.45
C ALA A 84 10.29 -13.34 -11.63
N ILE A 85 11.00 -12.76 -10.66
CA ILE A 85 12.47 -12.70 -10.65
C ILE A 85 13.06 -14.10 -10.46
N ALA A 86 12.49 -14.92 -9.58
CA ALA A 86 12.91 -16.31 -9.39
C ALA A 86 12.62 -17.15 -10.64
N GLN A 87 11.45 -16.97 -11.26
CA GLN A 87 11.10 -17.61 -12.52
C GLN A 87 12.06 -17.19 -13.64
N TRP A 88 12.32 -15.89 -13.81
CA TRP A 88 13.29 -15.38 -14.77
C TRP A 88 14.70 -15.94 -14.50
N ALA A 89 15.10 -16.02 -13.24
CA ALA A 89 16.41 -16.55 -12.85
C ALA A 89 16.53 -18.04 -13.19
N GLU A 90 15.48 -18.84 -12.98
CA GLU A 90 15.45 -20.25 -13.37
C GLU A 90 15.47 -20.42 -14.90
N GLU A 91 14.65 -19.65 -15.62
CA GLU A 91 14.57 -19.67 -17.10
C GLU A 91 15.91 -19.28 -17.77
N ASN A 92 16.75 -18.51 -17.08
CA ASN A 92 18.05 -18.06 -17.57
C ASN A 92 19.24 -18.76 -16.89
N ARG A 93 19.00 -19.68 -15.95
CA ARG A 93 20.03 -20.43 -15.21
C ARG A 93 20.94 -21.28 -16.10
N LEU A 94 20.41 -21.77 -17.22
CA LEU A 94 21.14 -22.59 -18.20
C LEU A 94 21.82 -21.78 -19.31
N LYS A 95 21.51 -20.47 -19.44
CA LYS A 95 22.07 -19.62 -20.51
C LYS A 95 23.42 -18.99 -20.12
N THR A 96 23.72 -18.89 -18.84
CA THR A 96 24.97 -18.27 -18.33
C THR A 96 26.13 -19.26 -18.24
N THR A 97 25.88 -20.57 -18.26
CA THR A 97 26.92 -21.61 -18.15
C THR A 97 27.53 -22.05 -19.48
N HIS A 98 26.97 -21.60 -20.63
CA HIS A 98 27.46 -21.97 -21.97
C HIS A 98 28.20 -20.83 -22.71
N GLY A 99 28.47 -19.71 -22.03
CA GLY A 99 29.09 -18.51 -22.63
C GLY A 99 30.56 -18.27 -22.26
N ILE A 100 31.25 -19.26 -21.67
CA ILE A 100 32.70 -19.21 -21.42
C ILE A 100 33.34 -20.41 -22.12
N HIS A 101 33.49 -20.31 -23.44
CA HIS A 101 34.48 -21.02 -24.23
C HIS A 101 34.89 -20.13 -25.40
#